data_AF-A0A4P9Y8D8-F1
#
_entry.id   AF-A0A4P9Y8D8-F1
#
_cell.length_a   1.000
_cell.length_b   1.000
_cell.length_c   1.000
_cell.angle_alpha   90.00
_cell.angle_beta   90.00
_cell.angle_gamma   90.00
#
_symmetry.space_group_name_H-M   'P 1'
#
loop_
_entity.id
_entity.type
_entity.pdbx_description
1 polymer ?
#
loop_
_entity_poly.entity_id
_entity_poly.type
_entity_poly.pdbx_seq_one_letter_code
_entity_poly.pdbx_strand_id
1 'polypeptide(L)'
;MAKKVSELFGEYKALVRRPSRERALALLHRAAEQVRPVMEKRGWKVRRLVEFFPKNGNLLGVNVNHGQEIRLRLRPSRAPTTFLPYEDILGTLLHELTHIVHGPHNAAFHALLGVLLGETEEMMARGAMA
;
A
#
# COMPACT_ATOMS: atom_id res chain seq x y z
N MET A 1 3.78 -24.88 4.37
CA MET A 1 4.17 -23.87 5.38
C MET A 1 3.79 -22.50 4.84
N ALA A 2 2.84 -21.81 5.47
CA ALA A 2 2.51 -20.43 5.08
C ALA A 2 3.70 -19.53 5.46
N LYS A 3 4.31 -18.85 4.49
CA LYS A 3 5.35 -17.86 4.76
C LYS A 3 4.74 -16.77 5.64
N LYS A 4 5.37 -16.49 6.78
CA LYS A 4 4.98 -15.36 7.64
C LYS A 4 5.06 -14.08 6.80
N VAL A 5 4.12 -13.17 7.01
CA VAL A 5 4.01 -11.81 6.41
C VAL A 5 5.34 -11.02 6.46
N SER A 6 6.27 -11.43 7.32
CA SER A 6 7.57 -10.82 7.60
C SER A 6 8.61 -10.85 6.47
N GLU A 7 8.36 -11.43 5.28
CA GLU A 7 9.37 -11.47 4.20
C GLU A 7 9.16 -10.49 3.03
N LEU A 8 7.96 -9.95 2.84
CA LEU A 8 7.66 -9.09 1.68
C LEU A 8 7.80 -7.60 1.97
N PHE A 9 7.52 -7.21 3.21
CA PHE A 9 7.75 -5.86 3.73
C PHE A 9 8.76 -5.92 4.86
N GLY A 10 9.87 -5.21 4.74
CA GLY A 10 10.95 -5.24 5.73
C GLY A 10 10.64 -4.43 7.01
N GLU A 11 10.14 -3.22 6.84
CA GLU A 11 9.89 -2.29 7.95
C GLU A 11 8.59 -1.49 7.74
N TYR A 12 7.90 -1.19 8.84
CA TYR A 12 6.72 -0.34 8.88
C TYR A 12 6.98 0.90 9.73
N LYS A 13 6.66 2.10 9.23
CA LYS A 13 6.79 3.34 10.02
C LYS A 13 5.56 4.22 9.91
N ALA A 14 5.02 4.63 11.06
CA ALA A 14 4.00 5.66 11.16
C ALA A 14 4.58 6.98 11.71
N LEU A 15 3.94 8.10 11.43
CA LEU A 15 4.36 9.42 11.88
C LEU A 15 4.27 9.54 13.41
N VAL A 16 5.43 9.71 14.06
CA VAL A 16 5.55 9.67 15.53
C VAL A 16 4.73 10.75 16.25
N ARG A 17 4.60 11.94 15.65
CA ARG A 17 3.92 13.09 16.26
C ARG A 17 2.44 13.24 15.84
N ARG A 18 1.86 12.23 15.19
CA ARG A 18 0.44 12.24 14.79
C ARG A 18 -0.40 11.42 15.78
N PRO A 19 -1.65 11.85 16.07
CA PRO A 19 -2.52 11.11 16.97
C PRO A 19 -2.84 9.72 16.41
N SER A 20 -3.15 8.76 17.29
CA SER A 20 -3.53 7.39 16.90
C SER A 20 -2.48 6.69 16.04
N ARG A 21 -1.19 6.85 16.37
CA ARG A 21 -0.06 6.21 15.67
C ARG A 21 -0.20 4.69 15.53
N GLU A 22 -0.70 4.02 16.57
CA GLU A 22 -0.91 2.57 16.54
C GLU A 22 -1.94 2.16 15.47
N ARG A 23 -3.02 2.94 15.33
CA ARG A 23 -4.00 2.73 14.25
C ARG A 23 -3.38 2.96 12.87
N ALA A 24 -2.48 3.93 12.72
CA ALA A 24 -1.75 4.15 11.48
C ALA A 24 -0.87 2.93 11.11
N LEU A 25 -0.12 2.38 12.08
CA LEU A 25 0.64 1.15 11.87
C LEU A 25 -0.28 -0.03 11.51
N ALA A 26 -1.39 -0.19 12.22
CA ALA A 26 -2.36 -1.25 11.93
C ALA A 26 -2.93 -1.16 10.50
N LEU A 27 -3.18 0.05 10.00
CA LEU A 27 -3.60 0.27 8.61
C LEU A 27 -2.52 -0.16 7.60
N LEU A 28 -1.24 0.16 7.85
CA LEU A 28 -0.14 -0.26 6.99
C LEU A 28 0.01 -1.79 6.98
N HIS A 29 -0.07 -2.43 8.15
CA HIS A 29 -0.02 -3.89 8.26
C HIS A 29 -1.19 -4.55 7.53
N ARG A 30 -2.43 -4.06 7.75
CA ARG A 30 -3.62 -4.57 7.09
C ARG A 30 -3.50 -4.47 5.56
N ALA A 31 -3.06 -3.32 5.06
CA ALA A 31 -2.84 -3.12 3.62
C ALA A 31 -1.77 -4.06 3.07
N ALA A 32 -0.65 -4.24 3.79
CA ALA A 32 0.42 -5.16 3.42
C ALA A 32 -0.04 -6.63 3.37
N GLU A 33 -0.85 -7.05 4.33
CA GLU A 33 -1.45 -8.40 4.34
C GLU A 33 -2.39 -8.59 3.16
N GLN A 34 -3.19 -7.57 2.83
CA GLN A 34 -4.15 -7.61 1.74
C GLN A 34 -3.48 -7.79 0.37
N VAL A 35 -2.33 -7.12 0.15
CA VAL A 35 -1.58 -7.20 -1.10
C VAL A 35 -0.54 -8.33 -1.12
N ARG A 36 -0.40 -9.10 -0.02
CA ARG A 36 0.58 -10.18 0.08
C ARG A 36 0.52 -11.13 -1.13
N PRO A 37 -0.64 -11.68 -1.53
CA PRO A 37 -0.61 -12.71 -2.56
C PRO A 37 -0.29 -12.14 -3.96
N VAL A 38 -0.67 -10.89 -4.26
CA VAL A 38 -0.29 -10.25 -5.54
C VAL A 38 1.23 -10.01 -5.61
N MET A 39 1.85 -9.71 -4.46
CA MET A 39 3.31 -9.56 -4.36
C MET A 39 4.03 -10.91 -4.45
N GLU A 40 3.54 -11.95 -3.77
CA GLU A 40 4.12 -13.30 -3.81
C GLU A 40 4.13 -13.85 -5.23
N LYS A 41 3.00 -13.73 -5.95
CA LYS A 41 2.86 -14.17 -7.34
C LYS A 41 3.92 -13.54 -8.27
N ARG A 42 4.41 -12.35 -7.94
CA ARG A 42 5.35 -11.57 -8.76
C ARG A 42 6.78 -11.53 -8.19
N GLY A 43 7.02 -12.18 -7.05
CA GLY A 43 8.30 -12.11 -6.35
C GLY A 43 8.67 -10.70 -5.88
N TRP A 44 7.71 -9.79 -5.74
CA TRP A 44 7.97 -8.41 -5.33
C TRP A 44 8.28 -8.32 -3.84
N LYS A 45 9.18 -7.42 -3.49
CA LYS A 45 9.53 -7.07 -2.11
C LYS A 45 9.62 -5.57 -1.97
N VAL A 46 9.18 -5.05 -0.84
CA VAL A 46 9.29 -3.64 -0.48
C VAL A 46 10.08 -3.52 0.81
N ARG A 47 11.18 -2.76 0.83
CA ARG A 47 12.01 -2.72 2.06
C ARG A 47 11.30 -1.96 3.18
N ARG A 48 10.62 -0.86 2.85
CA ARG A 48 9.95 0.00 3.85
C ARG A 48 8.57 0.44 3.35
N LEU A 49 7.55 0.25 4.17
CA LEU A 49 6.21 0.79 3.98
C LEU A 49 5.92 1.82 5.06
N VAL A 50 5.78 3.09 4.66
CA VAL A 50 5.79 4.20 5.62
C VAL A 50 4.62 5.15 5.43
N GLU A 51 4.10 5.69 6.52
CA GLU A 51 3.18 6.82 6.49
C GLU A 51 3.96 8.11 6.18
N PHE A 52 3.41 8.96 5.31
CA PHE A 52 3.87 10.33 5.15
C PHE A 52 2.71 11.34 5.14
N PHE A 53 3.05 12.63 5.24
CA PHE A 53 2.07 13.71 5.17
C PHE A 53 2.68 14.92 4.44
N PRO A 54 2.81 14.85 3.10
CA PRO A 54 3.43 15.92 2.32
C PRO A 54 2.58 17.20 2.34
N LYS A 55 3.22 18.35 2.05
CA LYS A 55 2.53 19.64 1.91
C LYS A 55 1.54 19.65 0.75
N ASN A 56 1.87 18.98 -0.35
CA ASN A 56 0.94 18.77 -1.46
C ASN A 56 -0.18 17.83 -1.00
N GLY A 57 -1.39 18.37 -0.89
CA GLY A 57 -2.57 17.63 -0.44
C GLY A 57 -3.03 16.52 -1.40
N ASN A 58 -2.67 16.62 -2.69
CA ASN A 58 -3.05 15.67 -3.73
C ASN A 58 -2.06 14.49 -3.85
N LEU A 59 -0.92 14.55 -3.17
CA LEU A 59 0.04 13.46 -3.16
C LEU A 59 -0.40 12.40 -2.13
N LEU A 60 -0.88 11.26 -2.65
CA LEU A 60 -1.42 10.15 -1.85
C LEU A 60 -0.40 9.04 -1.63
N GLY A 61 0.50 8.80 -2.59
CA GLY A 61 1.53 7.77 -2.52
C GLY A 61 2.80 8.18 -3.24
N VAL A 62 3.89 7.46 -2.96
CA VAL A 62 5.09 7.46 -3.81
C VAL A 62 5.89 6.17 -3.61
N ASN A 63 6.31 5.57 -4.72
CA ASN A 63 7.30 4.50 -4.76
C ASN A 63 8.68 5.09 -5.05
N VAL A 64 9.62 4.86 -4.14
CA VAL A 64 11.02 5.27 -4.26
C VAL A 64 11.84 4.05 -4.68
N ASN A 65 12.59 4.19 -5.77
CA ASN A 65 13.54 3.20 -6.28
C ASN A 65 12.93 1.79 -6.41
N HIS A 66 11.79 1.68 -7.10
CA HIS A 66 11.16 0.41 -7.47
C HIS A 66 10.99 -0.58 -6.29
N GLY A 67 10.42 -0.11 -5.18
CA GLY A 67 10.16 -0.92 -3.99
C GLY A 67 11.21 -0.78 -2.88
N GLN A 68 12.19 0.12 -3.00
CA GLN A 68 13.04 0.43 -1.85
C GLN A 68 12.21 1.03 -0.70
N GLU A 69 11.30 1.94 -1.01
CA GLU A 69 10.39 2.51 -0.02
C GLU A 69 9.09 2.93 -0.69
N ILE A 70 7.96 2.53 -0.12
CA ILE A 70 6.65 3.05 -0.50
C ILE A 70 6.15 3.91 0.65
N ARG A 71 5.75 5.14 0.33
CA ARG A 71 5.14 6.07 1.28
C ARG A 71 3.66 6.24 0.96
N LEU A 72 2.81 6.14 1.97
CA LEU A 72 1.37 6.29 1.84
C LEU A 72 0.87 7.43 2.73
N ARG A 73 -0.01 8.26 2.18
CA ARG A 73 -0.80 9.20 2.95
C ARG A 73 -1.94 8.41 3.54
N LEU A 74 -2.01 8.35 4.87
CA LEU A 74 -3.11 7.69 5.57
C LEU A 74 -4.19 8.67 6.03
N ARG A 75 -3.91 9.98 5.95
CA ARG A 75 -4.71 11.03 6.58
C ARG A 75 -5.10 12.10 5.56
N PRO A 76 -6.37 12.55 5.54
CA PRO A 76 -6.79 13.65 4.68
C PRO A 76 -5.96 14.91 4.93
N SER A 77 -5.63 15.65 3.87
CA SER A 77 -4.84 16.88 3.97
C SER A 77 -5.51 17.94 4.85
N ARG A 78 -6.85 18.02 4.80
CA ARG A 78 -7.68 18.98 5.55
C ARG A 78 -8.14 18.47 6.92
N ALA A 79 -7.96 17.19 7.23
CA ALA A 79 -8.39 16.58 8.49
C ALA A 79 -7.32 15.59 9.01
N PRO A 80 -6.16 16.06 9.48
CA PRO A 80 -5.02 15.21 9.82
C PRO A 80 -5.23 14.36 11.09
N THR A 81 -6.33 14.54 11.81
CA THR A 81 -6.69 13.75 13.00
C THR A 81 -7.49 12.50 12.65
N THR A 82 -8.04 12.41 11.43
CA THR A 82 -8.78 11.25 10.92
C THR A 82 -7.94 10.47 9.90
N PHE A 83 -8.48 9.34 9.44
CA PHE A 83 -7.87 8.50 8.42
C PHE A 83 -8.70 8.51 7.14
N LEU A 84 -8.04 8.32 6.01
CA LEU A 84 -8.70 8.05 4.74
C LEU A 84 -9.45 6.71 4.80
N PRO A 85 -10.49 6.52 3.96
CA PRO A 85 -11.08 5.22 3.72
C PRO A 85 -10.01 4.16 3.45
N TYR A 86 -10.23 2.94 3.95
CA TYR A 86 -9.25 1.87 3.82
C TYR A 86 -9.02 1.48 2.35
N GLU A 87 -10.11 1.39 1.58
CA GLU A 87 -10.10 1.18 0.13
C GLU A 87 -9.23 2.19 -0.62
N ASP A 88 -9.25 3.48 -0.25
CA ASP A 88 -8.38 4.50 -0.87
C ASP A 88 -6.90 4.24 -0.57
N ILE A 89 -6.58 3.84 0.67
CA ILE A 89 -5.22 3.49 1.09
C ILE A 89 -4.73 2.26 0.33
N LEU A 90 -5.57 1.23 0.22
CA LEU A 90 -5.27 -0.01 -0.48
C LEU A 90 -5.06 0.24 -1.98
N GLY A 91 -5.96 1.01 -2.61
CA GLY A 91 -5.85 1.39 -4.02
C GLY A 91 -4.56 2.18 -4.29
N THR A 92 -4.19 3.09 -3.39
CA THR A 92 -2.91 3.81 -3.47
C THR A 92 -1.72 2.86 -3.35
N LEU A 93 -1.74 1.88 -2.43
CA LEU A 93 -0.66 0.90 -2.33
C LEU A 93 -0.51 0.06 -3.61
N LEU A 94 -1.61 -0.40 -4.21
CA LEU A 94 -1.57 -1.15 -5.47
C LEU A 94 -1.03 -0.30 -6.64
N HIS A 95 -1.39 0.98 -6.68
CA HIS A 95 -0.81 1.95 -7.60
C HIS A 95 0.71 2.04 -7.41
N GLU A 96 1.19 2.22 -6.18
CA GLU A 96 2.62 2.31 -5.91
C GLU A 96 3.36 1.00 -6.18
N LEU A 97 2.73 -0.17 -5.98
CA LEU A 97 3.33 -1.45 -6.36
C LEU A 97 3.50 -1.58 -7.87
N THR A 98 2.60 -1.01 -8.66
CA THR A 98 2.73 -0.97 -10.13
C THR A 98 4.01 -0.24 -10.56
N HIS A 99 4.42 0.78 -9.81
CA HIS A 99 5.68 1.50 -10.02
C HIS A 99 6.96 0.69 -9.78
N ILE A 100 6.87 -0.53 -9.24
CA ILE A 100 8.00 -1.47 -9.24
C ILE A 100 8.41 -1.82 -10.68
N VAL A 101 7.46 -1.90 -11.60
CA VAL A 101 7.70 -2.30 -13.01
C VAL A 101 7.58 -1.13 -13.97
N HIS A 102 6.60 -0.24 -13.78
CA HIS A 102 6.29 0.83 -14.74
C HIS A 102 6.37 2.20 -14.09
N GLY A 103 7.34 3.02 -14.50
CA GLY A 103 7.47 4.41 -14.03
C GLY A 103 6.34 5.33 -14.56
N PRO A 104 6.20 5.49 -15.88
CA PRO A 104 5.17 6.37 -16.44
C PRO A 104 3.74 5.79 -16.33
N HIS A 105 2.75 6.65 -16.11
CA HIS A 105 1.31 6.31 -16.15
C HIS A 105 0.81 6.13 -17.59
N ASN A 106 1.31 5.11 -18.28
CA ASN A 106 0.90 4.76 -19.64
C ASN A 106 -0.05 3.55 -19.66
N ALA A 107 -0.42 3.08 -20.85
CA ALA A 107 -1.34 1.95 -21.01
C ALA A 107 -0.85 0.68 -20.29
N ALA A 108 0.46 0.39 -20.29
CA ALA A 108 1.03 -0.76 -19.60
C ALA A 108 0.90 -0.64 -18.07
N PHE A 109 1.14 0.56 -17.53
CA PHE A 109 0.89 0.86 -16.12
C PHE A 109 -0.57 0.58 -15.74
N HIS A 110 -1.53 1.14 -16.49
CA HIS A 110 -2.95 0.97 -16.18
C HIS A 110 -3.43 -0.48 -16.35
N ALA A 111 -2.90 -1.20 -17.35
CA ALA A 111 -3.20 -2.62 -17.53
C ALA A 111 -2.72 -3.45 -16.32
N LEU A 112 -1.49 -3.23 -15.85
CA LEU A 112 -0.98 -3.91 -14.66
C LEU A 112 -1.78 -3.53 -13.41
N LEU A 113 -2.08 -2.25 -13.21
CA LEU A 113 -2.90 -1.81 -12.08
C LEU A 113 -4.29 -2.46 -12.07
N GLY A 114 -4.94 -2.57 -13.23
CA GLY A 114 -6.23 -3.26 -13.36
C GLY A 114 -6.15 -4.74 -12.97
N VAL A 115 -5.08 -5.44 -13.38
CA VAL A 115 -4.83 -6.82 -12.97
C VAL A 115 -4.63 -6.92 -11.46
N LEU A 116 -3.83 -6.02 -10.87
CA LEU A 116 -3.59 -6.02 -9.42
C LEU A 116 -4.87 -5.78 -8.62
N LEU A 117 -5.72 -4.85 -9.07
CA LEU A 117 -7.01 -4.56 -8.45
C LEU A 117 -7.93 -5.78 -8.50
N GLY A 118 -8.14 -6.36 -9.69
CA GLY A 118 -9.01 -7.53 -9.86
C GLY A 118 -8.53 -8.73 -9.04
N GLU A 119 -7.23 -9.03 -9.04
CA GLU A 119 -6.67 -10.10 -8.20
C GLU A 119 -6.91 -9.82 -6.71
N THR A 120 -6.74 -8.58 -6.25
CA THR A 120 -6.95 -8.21 -4.84
C THR A 120 -8.42 -8.33 -4.45
N GLU A 121 -9.35 -7.86 -5.28
CA GLU A 121 -10.79 -7.95 -5.07
C GLU A 121 -11.27 -9.41 -5.01
N GLU A 122 -10.83 -10.26 -5.94
CA GLU A 122 -11.15 -11.69 -5.93
C GLU A 122 -10.71 -12.36 -4.62
N MET A 123 -9.53 -12.01 -4.11
CA MET A 123 -9.02 -12.58 -2.86
C MET A 123 -9.77 -12.07 -1.64
N MET A 124 -10.20 -10.81 -1.64
CA MET A 124 -11.09 -10.27 -0.61
C MET A 124 -12.44 -11.02 -0.61
N ALA A 125 -13.03 -11.25 -1.78
CA ALA A 125 -14.29 -11.99 -1.91
C ALA A 125 -14.15 -13.45 -1.43
N ARG A 126 -13.05 -14.13 -1.76
CA ARG A 126 -12.78 -15.51 -1.31
C ARG A 126 -12.51 -15.62 0.19
N GLY A 127 -11.90 -14.60 0.79
CA GLY A 127 -11.62 -14.56 2.24
C GLY A 127 -12.83 -14.18 3.11
N ALA A 128 -13.85 -13.56 2.53
CA ALA A 128 -15.11 -13.23 3.21
C ALA A 128 -16.10 -14.40 3.32
N MET A 129 -15.73 -15.58 2.79
CA MET A 129 -16.53 -16.81 2.79
C MET A 129 -16.05 -17.86 3.81
N ALA A 130 -15.35 -17.44 4.87
CA ALA A 130 -14.89 -18.30 5.96
C ALA A 130 -15.48 -17.88 7.31
#